data_AF-A0A3C2BDK0-F1
#
_entry.id   AF-A0A3C2BDK0-F1
#
_cell.length_a   1.000
_cell.length_b   1.000
_cell.length_c   1.000
_cell.angle_alpha   90.00
_cell.angle_beta   90.00
_cell.angle_gamma   90.00
#
_symmetry.space_group_name_H-M   'P 1'
#
loop_
_entity.id
_entity.type
_entity.pdbx_description
1 polymer ?
#
loop_
_entity_poly.entity_id
_entity_poly.type
_entity_poly.pdbx_seq_one_letter_code
_entity_poly.pdbx_strand_id
1 'polypeptide(L)'
;MKKIIGKLCVFVTGFTVFMGTFPLGLSADASYASELSVSQNGIDFICEKEGFSPVCYYDSSQSSIGYGTKCGDKAHSSGQHSITKEEAADEMEKAINNYCIPNIRRQTEGIDMNQNQFDALVSFTYNTGGGTSMIKNSPLVKYLQGTMTEDEARSAYSSYIVTSGGKVLSGLINRRNSEADLFFSKDSSYSEEDKDGSVSGRFVVATKDDPLN
;
A
#
# COMPACT_ATOMS: atom_id res chain seq x y z
N MET A 1 50.16 -15.13 -55.98
CA MET A 1 49.18 -14.40 -55.13
C MET A 1 48.14 -15.42 -54.68
N LYS A 2 48.15 -15.82 -53.40
CA LYS A 2 47.08 -15.56 -52.39
C LYS A 2 45.73 -16.21 -52.80
N LYS A 3 45.08 -17.11 -52.06
CA LYS A 3 45.02 -17.35 -50.60
C LYS A 3 44.42 -18.74 -50.31
N ILE A 4 44.90 -19.29 -49.19
CA ILE A 4 44.46 -20.47 -48.46
C ILE A 4 43.05 -20.22 -47.89
N ILE A 5 42.12 -21.17 -48.07
CA ILE A 5 40.78 -21.13 -47.49
C ILE A 5 40.86 -21.79 -46.10
N GLY A 6 40.91 -20.95 -45.06
CA GLY A 6 40.88 -21.40 -43.66
C GLY A 6 39.46 -21.75 -43.23
N LYS A 7 39.29 -22.95 -42.67
CA LYS A 7 38.12 -23.35 -41.88
C LYS A 7 38.04 -22.46 -40.64
N LEU A 8 36.98 -21.68 -40.55
CA LEU A 8 36.63 -20.90 -39.35
C LEU A 8 36.10 -21.86 -38.28
N CYS A 9 36.89 -22.07 -37.24
CA CYS A 9 36.50 -22.77 -36.02
C CYS A 9 35.76 -21.76 -35.13
N VAL A 10 34.44 -21.91 -34.99
CA VAL A 10 33.63 -21.15 -34.03
C VAL A 10 33.70 -21.88 -32.69
N PHE A 11 34.43 -21.32 -31.74
CA PHE A 11 34.36 -21.73 -30.34
C PHE A 11 33.14 -21.07 -29.70
N VAL A 12 32.06 -21.83 -29.53
CA VAL A 12 30.97 -21.45 -28.61
C VAL A 12 31.45 -21.83 -27.22
N THR A 13 31.94 -20.86 -26.46
CA THR A 13 32.19 -21.03 -25.03
C THR A 13 30.84 -21.14 -24.32
N GLY A 14 30.46 -22.36 -23.93
CA GLY A 14 29.26 -22.63 -23.16
C GLY A 14 29.36 -21.99 -21.79
N PHE A 15 28.57 -20.94 -21.57
CA PHE A 15 28.29 -20.41 -20.24
C PHE A 15 27.16 -21.27 -19.66
N THR A 16 27.53 -22.31 -18.90
CA THR A 16 26.55 -23.12 -18.18
C THR A 16 26.01 -22.28 -17.03
N VAL A 17 24.85 -21.64 -17.23
CA VAL A 17 24.10 -21.03 -16.13
C VAL A 17 23.58 -22.19 -15.29
N PHE A 18 24.16 -22.35 -14.10
CA PHE A 18 23.64 -23.23 -13.06
C PHE A 18 22.29 -22.65 -12.62
N MET A 19 21.21 -23.13 -13.25
CA MET A 19 19.83 -22.89 -12.82
C MET A 19 19.64 -23.65 -11.51
N GLY A 20 20.14 -23.08 -10.41
CA GLY A 20 19.77 -23.50 -9.08
C GLY A 20 18.25 -23.40 -8.98
N THR A 21 17.59 -24.53 -8.74
CA THR A 21 16.18 -24.59 -8.40
C THR A 21 16.02 -23.93 -7.04
N PHE A 22 15.83 -22.61 -7.02
CA PHE A 22 15.24 -21.94 -5.88
C PHE A 22 13.84 -22.54 -5.70
N PRO A 23 13.48 -23.02 -4.50
CA PRO A 23 12.11 -23.39 -4.24
C PRO A 23 11.27 -22.11 -4.26
N LEU A 24 10.67 -21.81 -5.41
CA LEU A 24 9.64 -20.80 -5.57
C LEU A 24 8.40 -21.29 -4.81
N GLY A 25 8.35 -20.99 -3.51
CA GLY A 25 7.09 -20.83 -2.81
C GLY A 25 6.44 -19.52 -3.27
N LEU A 26 6.04 -19.46 -4.54
CA LEU A 26 5.28 -18.34 -5.07
C LEU A 26 3.86 -18.47 -4.51
N SER A 27 3.51 -17.64 -3.53
CA SER A 27 2.13 -17.51 -3.07
C SER A 27 1.29 -17.13 -4.29
N ALA A 28 0.19 -17.86 -4.53
CA ALA A 28 -0.66 -17.74 -5.73
C ALA A 28 -1.36 -16.37 -5.88
N ASP A 29 -1.13 -15.45 -4.94
CA ASP A 29 -1.81 -14.16 -4.79
C ASP A 29 -0.85 -12.95 -4.96
N ALA A 30 0.44 -13.19 -5.24
CA ALA A 30 1.39 -12.11 -5.46
C ALA A 30 1.29 -11.59 -6.90
N SER A 31 1.14 -10.27 -7.06
CA SER A 31 1.09 -9.60 -8.36
C SER A 31 2.16 -8.52 -8.43
N TYR A 32 2.51 -8.09 -9.65
CA TYR A 32 3.41 -6.97 -9.80
C TYR A 32 2.73 -5.70 -9.30
N ALA A 33 3.48 -4.85 -8.57
CA ALA A 33 2.98 -3.56 -8.10
C ALA A 33 2.41 -2.66 -9.22
N SER A 34 2.83 -2.87 -10.47
CA SER A 34 2.30 -2.16 -11.64
C SER A 34 0.82 -2.47 -11.94
N GLU A 35 0.32 -3.61 -11.49
CA GLU A 35 -1.04 -4.09 -11.77
C GLU A 35 -2.04 -3.78 -10.64
N LEU A 36 -1.54 -3.46 -9.44
CA LEU A 36 -2.35 -3.18 -8.26
C LEU A 36 -2.88 -1.74 -8.24
N SER A 37 -4.14 -1.59 -7.89
CA SER A 37 -4.77 -0.34 -7.45
C SER A 37 -5.03 -0.39 -5.96
N VAL A 38 -5.26 0.75 -5.32
CA VAL A 38 -5.70 0.76 -3.91
C VAL A 38 -7.05 0.06 -3.81
N SER A 39 -7.21 -0.84 -2.84
CA SER A 39 -8.50 -1.52 -2.62
C SER A 39 -9.46 -0.61 -1.82
N GLN A 40 -10.75 -0.96 -1.80
CA GLN A 40 -11.70 -0.28 -0.91
C GLN A 40 -11.31 -0.42 0.57
N ASN A 41 -10.81 -1.59 0.98
CA ASN A 41 -10.29 -1.80 2.34
C ASN A 41 -9.11 -0.87 2.63
N GLY A 42 -8.22 -0.66 1.65
CA GLY A 42 -7.13 0.31 1.74
C GLY A 42 -7.63 1.75 1.89
N ILE A 43 -8.63 2.16 1.11
CA ILE A 43 -9.27 3.48 1.22
C ILE A 43 -9.90 3.67 2.60
N ASP A 44 -10.70 2.72 3.06
CA ASP A 44 -11.38 2.76 4.35
C ASP A 44 -10.36 2.82 5.50
N PHE A 45 -9.29 2.05 5.40
CA PHE A 45 -8.18 2.05 6.35
C PHE A 45 -7.53 3.44 6.44
N ILE A 46 -7.24 4.09 5.31
CA ILE A 46 -6.64 5.44 5.29
C ILE A 46 -7.62 6.47 5.88
N CYS A 47 -8.89 6.43 5.48
CA CYS A 47 -9.93 7.31 6.01
C CYS A 47 -10.01 7.24 7.55
N GLU A 48 -9.93 6.03 8.13
CA GLU A 48 -9.93 5.83 9.59
C GLU A 48 -8.71 6.49 10.24
N LYS A 49 -7.52 6.38 9.63
CA LYS A 49 -6.28 6.92 10.21
C LYS A 49 -6.14 8.43 10.05
N GLU A 50 -6.64 9.02 8.98
CA GLU A 50 -6.60 10.48 8.75
C GLU A 50 -7.67 11.22 9.57
N GLY A 51 -8.85 10.62 9.72
CA GLY A 51 -10.02 11.29 10.28
C GLY A 51 -10.61 12.32 9.31
N PHE A 52 -11.88 12.66 9.52
CA PHE A 52 -12.63 13.54 8.62
C PHE A 52 -12.76 14.96 9.17
N SER A 53 -12.37 15.95 8.38
CA SER A 53 -12.68 17.37 8.62
C SER A 53 -13.66 17.91 7.58
N PRO A 54 -14.88 18.31 7.98
CA PRO A 54 -15.89 18.83 7.05
C PRO A 54 -15.54 20.22 6.50
N VAL A 55 -14.57 20.91 7.12
CA VAL A 55 -14.16 22.27 6.78
C VAL A 55 -12.64 22.37 6.70
N CYS A 56 -12.18 23.36 5.94
CA CYS A 56 -10.77 23.65 5.76
C CYS A 56 -10.09 24.10 7.06
N TYR A 57 -8.91 23.57 7.37
CA TYR A 57 -8.08 23.97 8.52
C TYR A 57 -6.61 24.03 8.12
N TYR A 58 -5.78 24.71 8.92
CA TYR A 58 -4.33 24.79 8.66
C TYR A 58 -3.59 23.76 9.53
N ASP A 59 -2.75 22.93 8.91
CA ASP A 59 -2.09 21.79 9.57
C ASP A 59 -0.59 22.02 9.83
N SER A 60 -0.16 23.28 9.93
CA SER A 60 1.24 23.75 10.03
C SER A 60 2.07 23.65 8.74
N SER A 61 1.59 22.95 7.71
CA SER A 61 2.27 22.83 6.41
C SER A 61 1.44 23.35 5.25
N GLN A 62 0.13 23.11 5.28
CA GLN A 62 -0.82 23.48 4.24
C GLN A 62 -2.22 23.70 4.82
N SER A 63 -3.14 24.18 3.98
CA SER A 63 -4.57 24.15 4.28
C SER A 63 -5.16 22.83 3.80
N SER A 64 -5.73 22.06 4.73
CA SER A 64 -6.24 20.71 4.53
C SER A 64 -7.75 20.64 4.79
N ILE A 65 -8.42 19.71 4.11
CA ILE A 65 -9.86 19.44 4.24
C ILE A 65 -10.13 17.94 4.05
N GLY A 66 -11.29 17.44 4.48
CA GLY A 66 -11.67 16.03 4.30
C GLY A 66 -10.73 15.11 5.06
N TYR A 67 -10.13 14.15 4.35
CA TYR A 67 -9.13 13.21 4.87
C TYR A 67 -7.69 13.69 4.62
N GLY A 68 -7.40 14.97 4.89
CA GLY A 68 -6.05 15.54 4.76
C GLY A 68 -5.65 15.96 3.34
N THR A 69 -6.61 16.07 2.41
CA THR A 69 -6.34 16.57 1.06
C THR A 69 -6.19 18.09 1.06
N LYS A 70 -5.50 18.63 0.04
CA LYS A 70 -5.32 20.09 -0.10
C LYS A 70 -6.67 20.76 -0.33
N CYS A 71 -6.96 21.76 0.48
CA CYS A 71 -8.16 22.60 0.40
C CYS A 71 -8.24 23.48 -0.89
N GLY A 72 -7.17 23.50 -1.69
CA GLY A 72 -7.09 24.25 -2.96
C GLY A 72 -7.08 25.78 -2.78
N ASP A 73 -7.23 26.51 -3.90
CA ASP A 73 -7.19 27.98 -3.92
C ASP A 73 -8.41 28.65 -3.26
N LYS A 74 -9.44 27.85 -2.91
CA LYS A 74 -10.61 28.28 -2.14
C LYS A 74 -10.25 28.30 -0.65
N ALA A 75 -9.29 29.15 -0.30
CA ALA A 75 -8.70 29.18 1.02
C ALA A 75 -9.71 29.62 2.09
N HIS A 76 -9.68 28.91 3.23
CA HIS A 76 -9.58 29.33 4.64
C HIS A 76 -10.22 30.67 5.08
N SER A 77 -10.11 31.72 4.26
CA SER A 77 -10.54 33.09 4.53
C SER A 77 -12.05 33.32 4.51
N SER A 78 -12.85 32.47 3.87
CA SER A 78 -14.32 32.66 3.80
C SER A 78 -15.12 31.78 4.76
N GLY A 79 -14.54 30.70 5.31
CA GLY A 79 -15.28 29.72 6.12
C GLY A 79 -16.42 28.99 5.37
N GLN A 80 -16.50 29.17 4.04
CA GLN A 80 -17.61 28.70 3.20
C GLN A 80 -17.29 27.43 2.40
N HIS A 81 -16.07 26.89 2.53
CA HIS A 81 -15.70 25.65 1.87
C HIS A 81 -15.90 24.47 2.82
N SER A 82 -16.97 23.72 2.58
CA SER A 82 -17.26 22.44 3.23
C SER A 82 -17.24 21.30 2.22
N ILE A 83 -17.00 20.09 2.71
CA ILE A 83 -16.99 18.86 1.91
C ILE A 83 -17.76 17.76 2.65
N THR A 84 -18.43 16.87 1.91
CA THR A 84 -19.02 15.64 2.47
C THR A 84 -17.97 14.55 2.67
N LYS A 85 -18.32 13.45 3.36
CA LYS A 85 -17.38 12.33 3.53
C LYS A 85 -17.12 11.62 2.21
N GLU A 86 -18.15 11.50 1.39
CA GLU A 86 -18.11 10.85 0.08
C GLU A 86 -17.22 11.65 -0.87
N GLU A 87 -17.44 12.97 -1.00
CA GLU A 87 -16.58 13.85 -1.80
C GLU A 87 -15.14 13.86 -1.28
N ALA A 88 -14.94 13.83 0.05
CA ALA A 88 -13.60 13.78 0.64
C ALA A 88 -12.87 12.46 0.31
N ALA A 89 -13.59 11.33 0.27
CA ALA A 89 -13.04 10.04 -0.13
C ALA A 89 -12.65 10.04 -1.61
N ASP A 90 -13.49 10.58 -2.49
CA ASP A 90 -13.19 10.74 -3.92
C ASP A 90 -11.94 11.59 -4.16
N GLU A 91 -11.80 12.71 -3.44
CA GLU A 91 -10.61 13.57 -3.53
C GLU A 91 -9.35 12.87 -2.97
N MET A 92 -9.49 12.09 -1.90
CA MET A 92 -8.39 11.29 -1.34
C MET A 92 -7.94 10.21 -2.34
N GLU A 93 -8.89 9.51 -2.97
CA GLU A 93 -8.60 8.49 -3.97
C GLU A 93 -7.89 9.10 -5.19
N LYS A 94 -8.34 10.26 -5.67
CA LYS A 94 -7.64 11.02 -6.72
C LYS A 94 -6.20 11.37 -6.30
N ALA A 95 -6.00 11.83 -5.07
CA ALA A 95 -4.66 12.14 -4.56
C ALA A 95 -3.76 10.89 -4.52
N ILE A 96 -4.30 9.76 -4.06
CA ILE A 96 -3.61 8.46 -4.03
C ILE A 96 -3.22 8.02 -5.45
N ASN A 97 -4.16 8.05 -6.38
CA ASN A 97 -3.95 7.62 -7.77
C ASN A 97 -2.95 8.52 -8.51
N ASN A 98 -2.97 9.83 -8.25
CA ASN A 98 -2.09 10.78 -8.94
C ASN A 98 -0.68 10.86 -8.35
N TYR A 99 -0.52 10.59 -7.05
CA TYR A 99 0.75 10.81 -6.35
C TYR A 99 1.31 9.54 -5.69
N CYS A 100 0.54 8.89 -4.81
CA CYS A 100 1.03 7.77 -4.01
C CYS A 100 1.38 6.57 -4.89
N ILE A 101 0.44 6.10 -5.72
CA ILE A 101 0.60 4.90 -6.53
C ILE A 101 1.77 5.00 -7.52
N PRO A 102 1.90 6.07 -8.34
CA PRO A 102 3.03 6.20 -9.26
C PRO A 102 4.39 6.22 -8.55
N ASN A 103 4.44 6.81 -7.36
CA ASN A 103 5.67 6.89 -6.58
C ASN A 103 6.07 5.53 -6.00
N ILE A 104 5.09 4.80 -5.41
CA ILE A 104 5.29 3.43 -4.90
C ILE A 104 5.79 2.54 -6.04
N ARG A 105 5.09 2.50 -7.17
CA ARG A 105 5.46 1.69 -8.34
C ARG A 105 6.90 1.95 -8.80
N ARG A 106 7.33 3.21 -8.83
CA ARG A 106 8.71 3.57 -9.19
C ARG A 106 9.73 3.10 -8.15
N GLN A 107 9.37 3.04 -6.86
CA GLN A 107 10.29 2.63 -5.79
C GLN A 107 10.30 1.12 -5.57
N THR A 108 9.26 0.42 -6.00
CA THR A 108 9.08 -1.03 -5.86
C THR A 108 9.08 -1.74 -7.20
N GLU A 109 9.76 -1.17 -8.20
CA GLU A 109 9.86 -1.77 -9.54
C GLU A 109 10.51 -3.15 -9.45
N GLY A 110 9.86 -4.15 -10.05
CA GLY A 110 10.32 -5.54 -10.03
C GLY A 110 10.10 -6.28 -8.70
N ILE A 111 9.35 -5.70 -7.76
CA ILE A 111 8.97 -6.34 -6.50
C ILE A 111 7.53 -6.83 -6.60
N ASP A 112 7.34 -8.12 -6.32
CA ASP A 112 6.01 -8.73 -6.20
C ASP A 112 5.44 -8.44 -4.80
N MET A 113 4.14 -8.14 -4.76
CA MET A 113 3.42 -7.94 -3.51
C MET A 113 1.95 -8.31 -3.68
N ASN A 114 1.27 -8.57 -2.58
CA ASN A 114 -0.17 -8.79 -2.59
C ASN A 114 -0.97 -7.49 -2.34
N GLN A 115 -2.30 -7.58 -2.37
CA GLN A 115 -3.16 -6.41 -2.26
C GLN A 115 -3.00 -5.71 -0.90
N ASN A 116 -2.99 -6.47 0.20
CA ASN A 116 -2.83 -5.92 1.53
C ASN A 116 -1.48 -5.21 1.74
N GLN A 117 -0.40 -5.78 1.18
CA GLN A 117 0.93 -5.17 1.20
C GLN A 117 0.96 -3.86 0.43
N PHE A 118 0.32 -3.82 -0.73
CA PHE A 118 0.19 -2.60 -1.52
C PHE A 118 -0.62 -1.52 -0.79
N ASP A 119 -1.78 -1.87 -0.23
CA ASP A 119 -2.63 -0.93 0.51
C ASP A 119 -1.92 -0.33 1.73
N ALA A 120 -1.15 -1.14 2.47
CA ALA A 120 -0.34 -0.66 3.58
C ALA A 120 0.74 0.33 3.13
N LEU A 121 1.42 0.07 1.99
CA LEU A 121 2.39 1.00 1.40
C LEU A 121 1.73 2.30 0.92
N VAL A 122 0.49 2.23 0.42
CA VAL A 122 -0.30 3.42 0.07
C VAL A 122 -0.59 4.25 1.31
N SER A 123 -1.07 3.65 2.41
CA SER A 123 -1.30 4.38 3.67
C SER A 123 -0.03 5.04 4.20
N PHE A 124 1.09 4.31 4.19
CA PHE A 124 2.39 4.83 4.61
C PHE A 124 2.80 6.05 3.77
N THR A 125 2.67 5.93 2.45
CA THR A 125 3.05 6.97 1.49
C THR A 125 2.18 8.20 1.64
N TYR A 126 0.87 8.04 1.82
CA TYR A 126 -0.07 9.13 2.04
C TYR A 126 0.28 9.92 3.31
N ASN A 127 0.52 9.21 4.42
CA ASN A 127 0.82 9.85 5.70
C ASN A 127 2.16 10.58 5.75
N THR A 128 3.19 10.02 5.11
CA THR A 128 4.55 10.56 5.16
C THR A 128 4.82 11.61 4.08
N GLY A 129 3.89 11.81 3.15
CA GLY A 129 4.08 12.68 2.00
C GLY A 129 5.03 12.09 0.94
N GLY A 130 5.25 10.78 0.94
CA GLY A 130 5.87 10.05 -0.17
C GLY A 130 7.33 10.38 -0.51
N GLY A 131 8.19 10.63 0.47
CA GLY A 131 9.62 10.77 0.19
C GLY A 131 10.21 9.54 -0.51
N THR A 132 10.81 9.70 -1.70
CA THR A 132 11.35 8.58 -2.51
C THR A 132 12.27 7.64 -1.71
N SER A 133 13.26 8.20 -1.00
CA SER A 133 14.18 7.39 -0.17
C SER A 133 13.47 6.71 1.00
N MET A 134 12.38 7.33 1.48
CA MET A 134 11.60 6.84 2.61
C MET A 134 10.84 5.56 2.25
N ILE A 135 10.17 5.56 1.09
CA ILE A 135 9.45 4.40 0.57
C ILE A 135 10.44 3.28 0.25
N LYS A 136 11.44 3.57 -0.59
CA LYS A 136 12.39 2.58 -1.11
C LYS A 136 13.16 1.84 -0.01
N ASN A 137 13.51 2.56 1.07
CA ASN A 137 14.28 1.99 2.18
C ASN A 137 13.42 1.65 3.40
N SER A 138 12.08 1.70 3.27
CA SER A 138 11.18 1.34 4.36
C SER A 138 11.39 -0.14 4.74
N PRO A 139 11.25 -0.49 6.03
CA PRO A 139 11.33 -1.88 6.48
C PRO A 139 10.39 -2.83 5.74
N LEU A 140 9.19 -2.37 5.37
CA LEU A 140 8.22 -3.16 4.60
C LEU A 140 8.75 -3.49 3.18
N VAL A 141 9.34 -2.51 2.48
CA VAL A 141 9.94 -2.76 1.16
C VAL A 141 11.17 -3.67 1.29
N LYS A 142 11.98 -3.51 2.35
CA LYS A 142 13.12 -4.40 2.62
C LYS A 142 12.71 -5.85 2.89
N TYR A 143 11.57 -6.06 3.54
CA TYR A 143 10.96 -7.38 3.69
C TYR A 143 10.59 -7.98 2.34
N LEU A 144 9.90 -7.22 1.46
CA LEU A 144 9.56 -7.71 0.12
C LEU A 144 10.78 -8.07 -0.73
N GLN A 145 11.91 -7.38 -0.51
CA GLN A 145 13.19 -7.69 -1.16
C GLN A 145 13.89 -8.92 -0.57
N GLY A 146 13.33 -9.56 0.47
CA GLY A 146 13.93 -10.69 1.17
C GLY A 146 15.16 -10.34 2.02
N THR A 147 15.32 -9.05 2.36
CA THR A 147 16.49 -8.56 3.13
C THR A 147 16.23 -8.42 4.62
N MET A 148 14.98 -8.62 5.05
CA MET A 148 14.54 -8.59 6.45
C MET A 148 13.53 -9.70 6.70
N THR A 149 13.54 -10.26 7.90
CA THR A 149 12.45 -11.10 8.41
C THR A 149 11.24 -10.25 8.78
N GLU A 150 10.06 -10.88 8.96
CA GLU A 150 8.85 -10.18 9.41
C GLU A 150 9.08 -9.47 10.76
N ASP A 151 9.69 -10.14 11.74
CA ASP A 151 9.94 -9.57 13.07
C ASP A 151 10.86 -8.34 13.00
N GLU A 152 11.94 -8.41 12.21
CA GLU A 152 12.84 -7.28 11.98
C GLU A 152 12.12 -6.12 11.29
N ALA A 153 11.30 -6.42 10.28
CA ALA A 153 10.54 -5.41 9.55
C ALA A 153 9.54 -4.71 10.47
N ARG A 154 8.73 -5.45 11.24
CA ARG A 154 7.77 -4.89 12.21
C ARG A 154 8.46 -4.03 13.26
N SER A 155 9.52 -4.54 13.86
CA SER A 155 10.28 -3.82 14.89
C SER A 155 10.85 -2.52 14.33
N ALA A 156 11.52 -2.56 13.18
CA ALA A 156 12.08 -1.37 12.56
C ALA A 156 10.99 -0.38 12.10
N TYR A 157 9.86 -0.88 11.60
CA TYR A 157 8.76 -0.05 11.10
C TYR A 157 8.06 0.76 12.19
N SER A 158 7.92 0.20 13.40
CA SER A 158 7.37 0.91 14.56
C SER A 158 8.17 2.18 14.93
N SER A 159 9.47 2.21 14.60
CA SER A 159 10.36 3.35 14.83
C SER A 159 10.34 4.40 13.70
N TYR A 160 9.57 4.16 12.65
CA TYR A 160 9.50 5.00 11.45
C TYR A 160 8.54 6.19 11.64
N ILE A 161 8.86 7.00 12.64
CA ILE A 161 8.09 8.13 13.16
C ILE A 161 8.88 9.43 12.94
N VAL A 162 8.63 10.13 11.84
CA VAL A 162 9.24 11.46 11.66
C VAL A 162 8.70 12.38 12.76
N THR A 163 9.57 12.79 13.69
CA THR A 163 9.19 13.66 14.81
C THR A 163 9.29 15.13 14.40
N SER A 164 8.25 15.92 14.66
CA SER A 164 8.42 17.37 14.75
C SER A 164 9.11 17.68 16.10
N GLY A 165 10.35 18.14 16.06
CA GLY A 165 11.10 18.54 17.27
C GLY A 165 11.46 17.43 18.26
N GLY A 166 11.62 16.18 17.80
CA GLY A 166 12.09 15.06 18.65
C GLY A 166 11.03 14.44 19.57
N LYS A 167 9.76 14.85 19.47
CA LYS A 167 8.67 14.24 20.24
C LYS A 167 8.07 13.06 19.49
N VAL A 168 8.14 11.89 20.12
CA VAL A 168 7.43 10.67 19.71
C VAL A 168 5.93 10.91 19.88
N LEU A 169 5.19 10.84 18.77
CA LEU A 169 3.73 10.87 18.80
C LEU A 169 3.23 9.43 18.90
N SER A 170 2.63 9.06 20.03
CA SER A 170 2.07 7.71 20.25
C SER A 170 1.08 7.28 19.17
N GLY A 171 0.34 8.23 18.59
CA GLY A 171 -0.55 7.98 17.45
C GLY A 171 0.16 7.45 16.21
N LEU A 172 1.39 7.91 15.92
CA LEU A 172 2.16 7.41 14.78
C LEU A 172 2.65 5.98 15.00
N ILE A 173 3.04 5.62 16.23
CA ILE A 173 3.41 4.23 16.56
C ILE A 173 2.22 3.30 16.31
N ASN A 174 1.04 3.67 16.81
CA ASN A 174 -0.18 2.89 16.61
C ASN A 174 -0.54 2.76 15.12
N ARG A 175 -0.36 3.83 14.33
CA ARG A 175 -0.55 3.79 12.88
C ARG A 175 0.42 2.83 12.21
N ARG A 176 1.72 2.88 12.54
CA ARG A 176 2.73 1.98 11.96
C ARG A 176 2.47 0.52 12.32
N ASN A 177 2.03 0.24 13.54
CA ASN A 177 1.63 -1.10 13.92
C ASN A 177 0.42 -1.57 13.11
N SER A 178 -0.63 -0.74 12.97
CA SER A 178 -1.83 -1.08 12.19
C SER A 178 -1.51 -1.33 10.71
N GLU A 179 -0.60 -0.55 10.12
CA GLU A 179 -0.18 -0.73 8.73
C GLU A 179 0.68 -1.99 8.55
N ALA A 180 1.55 -2.31 9.50
CA ALA A 180 2.28 -3.58 9.49
C ALA A 180 1.31 -4.76 9.63
N ASP A 181 0.30 -4.64 10.49
CA ASP A 181 -0.72 -5.67 10.65
C ASP A 181 -1.51 -5.88 9.36
N LEU A 182 -1.92 -4.80 8.67
CA LEU A 182 -2.50 -4.89 7.33
C LEU A 182 -1.53 -5.58 6.36
N PHE A 183 -0.29 -5.11 6.29
CA PHE A 183 0.73 -5.60 5.35
C PHE A 183 1.00 -7.11 5.47
N PHE A 184 1.04 -7.64 6.70
CA PHE A 184 1.29 -9.05 6.97
C PHE A 184 0.01 -9.88 7.16
N SER A 185 -1.17 -9.26 7.03
CA SER A 185 -2.43 -10.00 7.08
C SER A 185 -2.62 -10.85 5.83
N LYS A 186 -3.31 -11.98 5.99
CA LYS A 186 -3.68 -12.83 4.86
C LYS A 186 -4.69 -12.09 3.98
N ASP A 187 -4.53 -12.15 2.66
CA ASP A 187 -5.53 -11.62 1.73
C ASP A 187 -6.88 -12.29 2.01
N SER A 188 -7.91 -11.48 2.21
CA SER A 188 -9.27 -11.93 2.56
C SER A 188 -10.01 -12.61 1.41
N SER A 189 -9.29 -13.09 0.39
CA SER A 189 -9.83 -13.86 -0.75
C SER A 189 -10.12 -15.33 -0.41
N TYR A 190 -9.80 -15.79 0.81
CA TYR A 190 -10.15 -17.12 1.30
C TYR A 190 -11.47 -17.10 2.08
N SER A 191 -12.58 -17.37 1.38
CA SER A 191 -13.63 -18.19 1.98
C SER A 191 -13.05 -19.58 2.17
N GLU A 192 -12.75 -19.97 3.41
CA GLU A 192 -12.53 -21.38 3.69
C GLU A 192 -13.81 -22.12 3.27
N GLU A 193 -13.73 -22.94 2.22
CA GLU A 193 -14.67 -24.04 2.04
C GLU A 193 -14.42 -24.99 3.21
N ASP A 194 -15.15 -24.74 4.31
CA ASP A 194 -15.20 -25.65 5.45
C ASP A 194 -15.58 -27.05 4.94
N LYS A 195 -14.62 -27.97 5.00
CA LYS A 195 -14.86 -29.42 4.87
C LYS A 195 -15.44 -29.98 6.17
N ASP A 196 -16.53 -29.39 6.60
CA ASP A 196 -17.48 -29.92 7.57
C ASP A 196 -18.77 -29.14 7.35
N GLY A 197 -19.80 -29.82 6.80
CA GLY A 197 -21.04 -29.21 6.35
C GLY A 197 -21.93 -28.67 7.47
N SER A 198 -21.46 -27.66 8.20
CA SER A 198 -22.23 -26.93 9.21
C SER A 198 -22.27 -25.45 8.86
N VAL A 199 -23.19 -25.09 7.95
CA VAL A 199 -23.50 -23.70 7.61
C VAL A 199 -24.10 -23.01 8.84
N SER A 200 -23.32 -22.18 9.53
CA SER A 200 -23.84 -21.16 10.44
C SER A 200 -23.34 -19.79 10.00
N GLY A 201 -24.17 -19.08 9.22
CA GLY A 201 -23.83 -17.73 8.77
C GLY A 201 -24.85 -17.09 7.86
N ARG A 202 -26.15 -17.16 8.19
CA ARG A 202 -27.17 -16.36 7.49
C ARG A 202 -27.18 -14.96 8.11
N PHE A 203 -26.31 -14.05 7.65
CA PHE A 203 -26.53 -12.61 7.86
C PHE A 203 -27.57 -12.15 6.84
N VAL A 204 -28.85 -12.30 7.20
CA VAL A 204 -29.93 -11.69 6.43
C VAL A 204 -30.05 -10.25 6.87
N VAL A 205 -29.77 -9.37 5.90
CA VAL A 205 -30.16 -7.98 5.87
C VAL A 205 -31.62 -7.87 6.27
N ALA A 206 -31.89 -7.39 7.49
CA ALA A 206 -33.22 -7.04 7.92
C ALA A 206 -33.61 -5.71 7.28
N THR A 207 -34.23 -5.75 6.10
CA THR A 207 -35.10 -4.65 5.67
C THR A 207 -36.36 -4.72 6.54
N LYS A 208 -36.45 -3.81 7.52
CA LYS A 208 -37.75 -3.45 8.10
C LYS A 208 -38.56 -2.85 6.96
N ASP A 209 -39.64 -3.52 6.58
CA ASP A 209 -40.94 -2.94 6.26
C ASP A 209 -41.84 -4.08 5.76
N ASP A 210 -42.68 -4.60 6.67
CA ASP A 210 -44.04 -5.06 6.36
C ASP A 210 -44.74 -5.45 7.67
N PRO A 211 -45.74 -4.68 8.15
CA PRO A 211 -46.63 -5.12 9.21
C PRO A 211 -47.81 -5.92 8.63
N LEU A 212 -48.06 -7.03 9.31
CA LEU A 212 -49.20 -7.93 9.20
C LEU A 212 -50.56 -7.20 9.10
N ASN A 213 -51.29 -7.40 7.99
CA ASN A 213 -52.66 -7.93 7.91
C ASN A 213 -53.15 -7.91 6.45
#